data_AF-A0A966HYN1-F1
#
_entry.id   AF-A0A966HYN1-F1
#
_cell.length_a   1.000
_cell.length_b   1.000
_cell.length_c   1.000
_cell.angle_alpha   90.00
_cell.angle_beta   90.00
_cell.angle_gamma   90.00
#
_symmetry.space_group_name_H-M   'P 1'
#
loop_
_entity.id
_entity.type
_entity.pdbx_description
1 polymer ?
#
loop_
_entity_poly.entity_id
_entity_poly.type
_entity_poly.pdbx_seq_one_letter_code
_entity_poly.pdbx_strand_id
1 'polypeptide(L)'
;MMIKKIHKNILFVALIILIPNHSFANNAPIIQPGAPGENSKILDPALASNIAGASYVEADVRFLEGMIAHHRQAIVMSKLAKKRTNNKTILDLANRIDVSQEDEINFMESWLESRKEIKTNTPHNHHMHMEMTGMASPEELIELENSKSTDFDRLFLQLMIAHHDGALEMVEELKKYPGSANEPLLNEFVADLVNDQGVEIERMNIIAVNLSDDPRSGLTAGLFIADEAILNLELIASLRKPVGFYDPDDPEAKGEEDLTKDLDEDKELTTLEKSRARKSPILSFANTDMAFRDDLLVAGNYHGFNMYKIDEDGVPSLISSIVCPGGQGDVSIVGNLLIMSVEQIRSRVDCGSNGVGRDASSERFRGIRIFDISDLTKPKQVGAVQTCRGSHTHSVVSGPSDDGKIVVYNSGTSSVRDEEEMEQCIGDIPGDKRTALFRIDVIEIPVSDPSKSKIVSSPTVFADQETGALGGLWVGGDHGDDTQETKRTDQCHDITVFPSANIAAGACSGNGILFDISDPYNPKRLDVVTDIGFAYWHSATFNNDGTKVIFTDEWGGGGRPRCRAWDPLDWGADAIYDIVDNKLEFRSHYKMPAPQ
;
A
#
# COMPACT_ATOMS: atom_id res chain seq x y z
N MET A 1 -82.34 -21.57 -30.92
CA MET A 1 -82.85 -22.05 -29.62
C MET A 1 -81.80 -21.82 -28.53
N MET A 2 -82.01 -20.77 -27.73
CA MET A 2 -81.77 -20.69 -26.28
C MET A 2 -80.36 -20.95 -25.68
N ILE A 3 -79.73 -19.89 -25.11
CA ILE A 3 -79.57 -19.60 -23.64
C ILE A 3 -78.37 -20.40 -23.05
N LYS A 4 -77.28 -19.87 -22.47
CA LYS A 4 -77.06 -18.95 -21.32
C LYS A 4 -75.52 -18.69 -21.25
N LYS A 5 -74.99 -17.46 -21.31
CA LYS A 5 -74.52 -16.61 -20.18
C LYS A 5 -73.84 -17.36 -19.01
N ILE A 6 -72.52 -17.12 -18.77
CA ILE A 6 -71.93 -16.51 -17.53
C ILE A 6 -70.40 -16.76 -17.38
N HIS A 7 -69.66 -15.63 -17.37
CA HIS A 7 -68.51 -15.22 -16.52
C HIS A 7 -67.04 -15.62 -16.78
N LYS A 8 -66.25 -14.53 -16.92
CA LYS A 8 -64.89 -14.23 -16.42
C LYS A 8 -63.73 -15.17 -16.81
N ASN A 9 -62.85 -14.66 -17.68
CA ASN A 9 -61.54 -14.17 -17.26
C ASN A 9 -60.93 -13.29 -18.37
N ILE A 10 -60.58 -12.06 -17.99
CA ILE A 10 -59.81 -11.12 -18.81
C ILE A 10 -58.37 -11.61 -18.79
N LEU A 11 -57.88 -12.11 -19.93
CA LEU A 11 -56.47 -12.38 -20.13
C LEU A 11 -55.84 -11.09 -20.68
N PHE A 12 -55.21 -10.31 -19.80
CA PHE A 12 -54.35 -9.19 -20.21
C PHE A 12 -53.07 -9.81 -20.79
N VAL A 13 -52.97 -9.85 -22.12
CA VAL A 13 -51.70 -10.18 -22.79
C VAL A 13 -50.85 -8.92 -22.76
N ALA A 14 -50.01 -8.80 -21.73
CA ALA A 14 -48.92 -7.84 -21.73
C ALA A 14 -47.85 -8.34 -22.71
N LEU A 15 -47.76 -7.68 -23.86
CA LEU A 15 -46.70 -7.87 -24.84
C LEU A 15 -45.41 -7.31 -24.23
N ILE A 16 -44.61 -8.15 -23.58
CA ILE A 16 -43.26 -7.79 -23.14
C ILE A 16 -42.40 -7.70 -24.40
N ILE A 17 -42.20 -6.47 -24.87
CA ILE A 17 -41.13 -6.16 -25.82
C ILE A 17 -39.83 -6.37 -25.04
N LEU A 18 -39.13 -7.47 -25.29
CA LEU A 18 -37.72 -7.61 -24.91
C LEU A 18 -36.94 -6.56 -25.70
N ILE A 19 -36.73 -5.40 -25.08
CA ILE A 19 -35.63 -4.52 -25.44
C ILE A 19 -34.38 -5.28 -25.00
N PRO A 20 -33.44 -5.61 -25.90
CA PRO A 20 -32.17 -6.16 -25.46
C PRO A 20 -31.51 -5.08 -24.59
N ASN A 21 -31.28 -5.39 -23.31
CA ASN A 21 -30.34 -4.64 -22.51
C ASN A 21 -28.98 -4.77 -23.21
N HIS A 22 -28.61 -3.73 -23.96
CA HIS A 22 -27.22 -3.55 -24.33
C HIS A 22 -26.45 -3.32 -23.03
N SER A 23 -25.87 -4.38 -22.49
CA SER A 23 -24.76 -4.26 -21.55
C SER A 23 -23.71 -3.39 -22.24
N PHE A 24 -23.44 -2.21 -21.68
CA PHE A 24 -22.28 -1.39 -22.06
C PHE A 24 -21.01 -2.14 -21.65
N ALA A 25 -20.64 -3.16 -22.42
CA ALA A 25 -19.27 -3.65 -22.45
C ALA A 25 -18.45 -2.57 -23.15
N ASN A 26 -17.89 -1.67 -22.36
CA ASN A 26 -16.99 -0.64 -22.85
C ASN A 26 -15.69 -1.36 -23.30
N ASN A 27 -15.61 -1.76 -24.57
CA ASN A 27 -14.45 -2.45 -25.16
C ASN A 27 -13.29 -1.46 -25.37
N ALA A 28 -12.85 -0.81 -24.30
CA ALA A 28 -11.62 -0.05 -24.32
C ALA A 28 -10.45 -0.99 -24.63
N PRO A 29 -9.53 -0.62 -25.52
CA PRO A 29 -8.38 -1.46 -25.84
C PRO A 29 -7.46 -1.62 -24.63
N ILE A 30 -7.00 -2.86 -24.41
CA ILE A 30 -5.90 -3.17 -23.49
C ILE A 30 -4.61 -3.11 -24.31
N ILE A 31 -3.67 -2.27 -23.90
CA ILE A 31 -2.50 -1.91 -24.69
C ILE A 31 -1.25 -2.25 -23.88
N GLN A 32 -0.31 -2.97 -24.49
CA GLN A 32 1.05 -3.10 -23.99
C GLN A 32 1.98 -2.24 -24.86
N PRO A 33 2.56 -1.16 -24.31
CA PRO A 33 3.59 -0.41 -25.00
C PRO A 33 4.83 -1.28 -25.29
N GLY A 34 5.62 -0.91 -26.28
CA GLY A 34 6.94 -1.51 -26.51
C GLY A 34 8.05 -0.70 -25.82
N ALA A 35 9.31 -1.01 -26.16
CA ALA A 35 10.44 -0.17 -25.74
C ALA A 35 10.32 1.26 -26.30
N PRO A 36 11.05 2.26 -25.78
CA PRO A 36 10.98 3.64 -26.28
C PRO A 36 11.13 3.73 -27.81
N GLY A 37 10.13 4.30 -28.47
CA GLY A 37 10.08 4.44 -29.93
C GLY A 37 9.44 3.26 -30.69
N GLU A 38 9.20 2.12 -30.04
CA GLU A 38 8.53 0.96 -30.63
C GLU A 38 7.00 1.09 -30.61
N ASN A 39 6.32 0.30 -31.45
CA ASN A 39 4.87 0.33 -31.53
C ASN A 39 4.22 -0.49 -30.40
N SER A 40 3.19 0.08 -29.79
CA SER A 40 2.34 -0.62 -28.83
C SER A 40 1.52 -1.73 -29.49
N LYS A 41 1.24 -2.78 -28.72
CA LYS A 41 0.46 -3.96 -29.13
C LYS A 41 -0.86 -3.98 -28.34
N ILE A 42 -1.92 -4.45 -28.97
CA ILE A 42 -3.20 -4.71 -28.27
C ILE A 42 -3.11 -6.11 -27.68
N LEU A 43 -3.40 -6.25 -26.38
CA LEU A 43 -3.40 -7.53 -25.68
C LEU A 43 -4.79 -8.18 -25.72
N ASP A 44 -4.80 -9.50 -25.80
CA ASP A 44 -5.98 -10.32 -25.53
C ASP A 44 -6.16 -10.44 -24.00
N PRO A 45 -7.34 -10.16 -23.43
CA PRO A 45 -7.64 -10.27 -22.00
C PRO A 45 -7.20 -11.58 -21.32
N ALA A 46 -7.10 -12.69 -22.07
CA ALA A 46 -6.81 -14.02 -21.52
C ALA A 46 -5.33 -14.29 -21.15
N LEU A 47 -4.38 -13.37 -21.41
CA LEU A 47 -2.93 -13.64 -21.26
C LEU A 47 -2.28 -13.10 -19.95
N ALA A 48 -3.07 -12.64 -18.97
CA ALA A 48 -2.55 -11.79 -17.89
C ALA A 48 -2.21 -12.47 -16.53
N SER A 49 -2.28 -13.79 -16.38
CA SER A 49 -2.07 -14.43 -15.05
C SER A 49 -1.32 -15.77 -15.11
N ASN A 50 -0.09 -15.84 -14.56
CA ASN A 50 0.40 -16.92 -13.67
C ASN A 50 1.92 -16.93 -13.35
N ILE A 51 2.22 -17.49 -12.16
CA ILE A 51 3.33 -18.37 -11.71
C ILE A 51 4.19 -17.82 -10.55
N ALA A 52 4.15 -18.53 -9.40
CA ALA A 52 5.28 -18.72 -8.50
C ALA A 52 5.14 -20.05 -7.71
N GLY A 53 6.25 -20.78 -7.54
CA GLY A 53 6.34 -21.96 -6.67
C GLY A 53 7.80 -22.30 -6.34
N ALA A 54 8.10 -22.60 -5.07
CA ALA A 54 9.42 -22.99 -4.53
C ALA A 54 9.29 -23.85 -3.24
N SER A 55 10.41 -24.17 -2.56
CA SER A 55 10.56 -25.00 -1.33
C SER A 55 10.94 -24.18 -0.06
N TYR A 56 10.92 -24.76 1.16
CA TYR A 56 11.18 -24.09 2.48
C TYR A 56 12.67 -23.85 2.89
N VAL A 57 12.91 -23.01 3.92
CA VAL A 57 14.22 -22.58 4.48
C VAL A 57 14.27 -22.55 6.02
N GLU A 58 15.43 -22.33 6.65
CA GLU A 58 15.61 -22.33 8.13
C GLU A 58 14.82 -21.23 8.87
N ALA A 59 14.51 -20.12 8.22
CA ALA A 59 13.66 -19.07 8.79
C ALA A 59 12.27 -19.59 9.16
N ASP A 60 11.76 -20.56 8.39
CA ASP A 60 10.47 -21.22 8.60
C ASP A 60 10.42 -21.98 9.92
N VAL A 61 11.50 -22.70 10.24
CA VAL A 61 11.64 -23.47 11.48
C VAL A 61 11.57 -22.54 12.69
N ARG A 62 12.34 -21.44 12.67
CA ARG A 62 12.38 -20.49 13.78
C ARG A 62 11.06 -19.77 13.99
N PHE A 63 10.33 -19.50 12.91
CA PHE A 63 9.03 -18.85 12.97
C PHE A 63 8.01 -19.73 13.69
N LEU A 64 7.94 -21.02 13.35
CA LEU A 64 7.03 -21.96 13.99
C LEU A 64 7.35 -22.14 15.47
N GLU A 65 8.64 -22.23 15.84
CA GLU A 65 9.06 -22.30 17.25
C GLU A 65 8.62 -21.05 18.05
N GLY A 66 8.78 -19.86 17.47
CA GLY A 66 8.33 -18.60 18.07
C GLY A 66 6.80 -18.56 18.20
N MET A 67 6.09 -18.85 17.11
CA MET A 67 4.64 -18.76 17.07
C MET A 67 3.95 -19.74 18.04
N ILE A 68 4.52 -20.92 18.30
CA ILE A 68 4.01 -21.82 19.37
C ILE A 68 4.02 -21.15 20.74
N ALA A 69 5.09 -20.41 21.08
CA ALA A 69 5.17 -19.72 22.37
C ALA A 69 4.20 -18.54 22.44
N HIS A 70 3.99 -17.86 21.33
CA HIS A 70 3.04 -16.76 21.16
C HIS A 70 1.60 -17.25 21.41
N HIS A 71 1.17 -18.29 20.69
CA HIS A 71 -0.17 -18.91 20.83
C HIS A 71 -0.51 -19.37 22.25
N ARG A 72 0.49 -19.85 23.00
CA ARG A 72 0.29 -20.27 24.40
C ARG A 72 -0.14 -19.11 25.30
N GLN A 73 0.29 -17.87 25.03
CA GLN A 73 -0.13 -16.71 25.83
C GLN A 73 -1.57 -16.27 25.50
N ALA A 74 -2.01 -16.33 24.24
CA ALA A 74 -3.41 -16.12 23.86
C ALA A 74 -4.36 -17.07 24.61
N ILE A 75 -3.98 -18.34 24.74
CA ILE A 75 -4.72 -19.34 25.51
C ILE A 75 -4.83 -18.95 27.00
N VAL A 76 -3.73 -18.45 27.59
CA VAL A 76 -3.73 -17.99 28.99
C VAL A 76 -4.71 -16.84 29.20
N MET A 77 -4.67 -15.81 28.35
CA MET A 77 -5.58 -14.67 28.43
C MET A 77 -7.04 -15.10 28.25
N SER A 78 -7.32 -15.95 27.27
CA SER A 78 -8.67 -16.46 26.97
C SER A 78 -9.29 -17.21 28.15
N LYS A 79 -8.51 -18.01 28.88
CA LYS A 79 -8.97 -18.74 30.07
C LYS A 79 -9.38 -17.84 31.24
N LEU A 80 -9.01 -16.55 31.24
CA LEU A 80 -9.39 -15.60 32.28
C LEU A 80 -10.84 -15.10 32.16
N ALA A 81 -11.45 -15.16 30.96
CA ALA A 81 -12.71 -14.48 30.65
C ALA A 81 -13.91 -14.98 31.47
N LYS A 82 -14.07 -16.31 31.60
CA LYS A 82 -15.25 -16.95 32.22
C LYS A 82 -15.53 -16.51 33.66
N LYS A 83 -14.51 -16.06 34.40
CA LYS A 83 -14.64 -15.62 35.80
C LYS A 83 -14.83 -14.10 35.96
N ARG A 84 -14.68 -13.33 34.88
CA ARG A 84 -14.48 -11.87 34.93
C ARG A 84 -15.52 -11.06 34.18
N THR A 85 -16.17 -11.65 33.19
CA THR A 85 -17.25 -11.03 32.45
C THR A 85 -18.45 -11.97 32.28
N ASN A 86 -19.63 -11.38 32.14
CA ASN A 86 -20.85 -12.06 31.70
C ASN A 86 -21.25 -11.66 30.27
N ASN A 87 -20.42 -10.87 29.58
CA ASN A 87 -20.61 -10.48 28.20
C ASN A 87 -20.45 -11.71 27.30
N LYS A 88 -21.58 -12.20 26.77
CA LYS A 88 -21.63 -13.43 25.99
C LYS A 88 -20.72 -13.35 24.75
N THR A 89 -20.63 -12.19 24.11
CA THR A 89 -19.79 -12.00 22.93
C THR A 89 -18.30 -12.20 23.24
N ILE A 90 -17.83 -11.69 24.38
CA ILE A 90 -16.44 -11.87 24.83
C ILE A 90 -16.17 -13.31 25.27
N LEU A 91 -17.13 -13.95 25.95
CA LEU A 91 -16.99 -15.35 26.35
C LEU A 91 -16.92 -16.29 25.14
N ASP A 92 -17.75 -16.05 24.12
CA ASP A 92 -17.77 -16.84 22.89
C ASP A 92 -16.49 -16.61 22.06
N LEU A 93 -15.96 -15.39 22.04
CA LEU A 93 -14.67 -15.07 21.44
C LEU A 93 -13.51 -15.77 22.16
N ALA A 94 -13.41 -15.65 23.49
CA ALA A 94 -12.33 -16.25 24.26
C ALA A 94 -12.29 -17.79 24.12
N ASN A 95 -13.46 -18.45 24.13
CA ASN A 95 -13.51 -19.90 23.90
C ASN A 95 -13.08 -20.29 22.49
N ARG A 96 -13.32 -19.43 21.49
CA ARG A 96 -12.89 -19.68 20.11
C ARG A 96 -11.37 -19.62 20.00
N ILE A 97 -10.77 -18.55 20.53
CA ILE A 97 -9.32 -18.33 20.52
C ILE A 97 -8.61 -19.48 21.26
N ASP A 98 -9.12 -19.92 22.41
CA ASP A 98 -8.55 -21.05 23.18
C ASP A 98 -8.45 -22.32 22.32
N VAL A 99 -9.48 -22.62 21.51
CA VAL A 99 -9.54 -23.82 20.68
C VAL A 99 -8.73 -23.69 19.39
N SER A 100 -8.87 -22.58 18.65
CA SER A 100 -8.15 -22.40 17.36
C SER A 100 -6.64 -22.35 17.56
N GLN A 101 -6.17 -21.63 18.57
CA GLN A 101 -4.75 -21.51 18.88
C GLN A 101 -4.14 -22.85 19.32
N GLU A 102 -4.92 -23.73 19.98
CA GLU A 102 -4.47 -25.08 20.34
C GLU A 102 -4.31 -25.98 19.10
N ASP A 103 -5.22 -25.89 18.13
CA ASP A 103 -5.14 -26.62 16.86
C ASP A 103 -3.93 -26.16 16.02
N GLU A 104 -3.67 -24.85 15.95
CA GLU A 104 -2.52 -24.29 15.24
C GLU A 104 -1.18 -24.68 15.89
N ILE A 105 -1.10 -24.74 17.23
CA ILE A 105 0.08 -25.29 17.94
C ILE A 105 0.34 -26.74 17.51
N ASN A 106 -0.69 -27.58 17.46
CA ASN A 106 -0.55 -28.98 17.07
C ASN A 106 -0.02 -29.13 15.63
N PHE A 107 -0.47 -28.27 14.71
CA PHE A 107 0.06 -28.23 13.35
C PHE A 107 1.55 -27.88 13.34
N MET A 108 1.94 -26.78 14.02
CA MET A 108 3.32 -26.31 14.04
C MET A 108 4.26 -27.35 14.65
N GLU A 109 3.87 -27.98 15.75
CA GLU A 109 4.62 -29.07 16.40
C GLU A 109 4.78 -30.27 15.44
N SER A 110 3.71 -30.67 14.73
CA SER A 110 3.74 -31.77 13.74
C SER A 110 4.61 -31.45 12.52
N TRP A 111 4.59 -30.20 12.06
CA TRP A 111 5.41 -29.73 10.94
C TRP A 111 6.90 -29.80 11.27
N LEU A 112 7.28 -29.37 12.49
CA LEU A 112 8.64 -29.45 13.02
C LEU A 112 9.09 -30.91 13.28
N GLU A 113 8.19 -31.73 13.80
CA GLU A 113 8.40 -33.17 14.04
C GLU A 113 8.74 -33.94 12.78
N SER A 114 7.93 -33.78 11.72
CA SER A 114 8.08 -34.51 10.46
C SER A 114 9.38 -34.20 9.72
N ARG A 115 10.00 -33.04 9.99
CA ARG A 115 11.28 -32.61 9.42
C ARG A 115 12.48 -32.83 10.36
N LYS A 116 12.25 -33.40 11.55
CA LYS A 116 13.26 -33.65 12.60
C LYS A 116 13.94 -32.39 13.13
N GLU A 117 13.23 -31.26 13.08
CA GLU A 117 13.73 -29.95 13.54
C GLU A 117 13.44 -29.70 15.03
N ILE A 118 12.85 -30.66 15.75
CA ILE A 118 12.61 -30.53 17.19
C ILE A 118 13.94 -30.46 17.95
N LYS A 119 14.21 -29.31 18.57
CA LYS A 119 15.20 -29.22 19.65
C LYS A 119 14.55 -29.57 20.97
N THR A 120 14.89 -30.74 21.50
CA THR A 120 14.58 -31.12 22.88
C THR A 120 15.24 -30.13 23.86
N ASN A 121 14.42 -29.41 24.63
CA ASN A 121 14.76 -28.63 25.83
C ASN A 121 16.22 -28.70 26.31
N THR A 122 17.03 -27.64 26.10
CA THR A 122 18.17 -27.27 26.97
C THR A 122 18.52 -25.78 26.78
N PRO A 123 18.84 -25.00 27.83
CA PRO A 123 18.83 -23.54 27.79
C PRO A 123 20.17 -22.88 27.37
N HIS A 124 20.04 -21.64 26.88
CA HIS A 124 21.06 -20.63 26.60
C HIS A 124 21.98 -20.84 25.38
N ASN A 125 21.65 -20.17 24.27
CA ASN A 125 22.66 -19.59 23.39
C ASN A 125 22.22 -18.16 23.03
N HIS A 126 22.97 -17.18 23.55
CA HIS A 126 22.84 -15.78 23.17
C HIS A 126 23.33 -15.65 21.73
N HIS A 127 22.44 -15.38 20.79
CA HIS A 127 22.61 -14.54 19.60
C HIS A 127 21.48 -14.88 18.60
N MET A 128 20.65 -13.86 18.29
CA MET A 128 19.53 -13.84 17.32
C MET A 128 18.19 -14.40 17.83
N HIS A 129 17.50 -13.66 18.70
CA HIS A 129 16.07 -13.88 18.99
C HIS A 129 15.22 -13.22 17.88
N MET A 130 14.20 -13.92 17.34
CA MET A 130 13.06 -13.20 16.77
C MET A 130 12.33 -12.51 17.91
N GLU A 131 12.03 -11.23 17.73
CA GLU A 131 11.29 -10.45 18.70
C GLU A 131 9.85 -10.99 18.81
N MET A 132 9.43 -11.30 20.03
CA MET A 132 8.10 -11.84 20.32
C MET A 132 7.12 -10.67 20.47
N THR A 133 6.88 -9.95 19.37
CA THR A 133 6.07 -8.73 19.33
C THR A 133 4.61 -9.00 19.73
N GLY A 134 3.95 -8.02 20.35
CA GLY A 134 2.52 -8.07 20.72
C GLY A 134 2.18 -8.88 21.97
N MET A 135 3.15 -9.56 22.59
CA MET A 135 2.93 -10.31 23.83
C MET A 135 2.55 -9.36 24.98
N ALA A 136 1.53 -9.72 25.76
CA ALA A 136 1.19 -9.01 26.98
C ALA A 136 2.31 -9.17 28.02
N SER A 137 2.71 -8.06 28.62
CA SER A 137 3.68 -8.03 29.73
C SER A 137 3.12 -8.75 30.97
N PRO A 138 4.00 -9.21 31.88
CA PRO A 138 3.56 -9.76 33.17
C PRO A 138 2.63 -8.81 33.95
N GLU A 139 2.90 -7.51 33.89
CA GLU A 139 2.11 -6.46 34.54
C GLU A 139 0.70 -6.35 33.92
N GLU A 140 0.60 -6.32 32.59
CA GLU A 140 -0.68 -6.29 31.87
C GLU A 140 -1.50 -7.56 32.10
N LEU A 141 -0.85 -8.73 32.19
CA LEU A 141 -1.52 -9.98 32.54
C LEU A 141 -2.09 -9.96 33.96
N ILE A 142 -1.37 -9.37 34.92
CA ILE A 142 -1.86 -9.17 36.30
C ILE A 142 -3.02 -8.17 36.31
N GLU A 143 -2.94 -7.10 35.52
CA GLU A 143 -4.02 -6.11 35.39
C GLU A 143 -5.28 -6.74 34.79
N LEU A 144 -5.13 -7.50 33.69
CA LEU A 144 -6.19 -8.28 33.07
C LEU A 144 -6.81 -9.26 34.07
N GLU A 145 -5.99 -9.94 34.87
CA GLU A 145 -6.44 -10.84 35.94
C GLU A 145 -7.25 -10.11 37.02
N ASN A 146 -6.95 -8.84 37.32
CA ASN A 146 -7.64 -8.09 38.36
C ASN A 146 -8.86 -7.29 37.86
N SER A 147 -8.96 -7.05 36.55
CA SER A 147 -10.08 -6.35 35.92
C SER A 147 -11.38 -7.16 35.89
N LYS A 148 -12.53 -6.48 35.79
CA LYS A 148 -13.88 -7.10 35.80
C LYS A 148 -14.85 -6.36 34.88
N SER A 149 -15.91 -7.06 34.46
CA SER A 149 -17.02 -6.49 33.68
C SER A 149 -16.52 -5.77 32.41
N THR A 150 -17.09 -4.61 32.04
CA THR A 150 -16.69 -3.87 30.83
C THR A 150 -15.22 -3.46 30.81
N ASP A 151 -14.60 -3.24 31.96
CA ASP A 151 -13.16 -2.92 32.03
C ASP A 151 -12.31 -4.15 31.69
N PHE A 152 -12.74 -5.35 32.10
CA PHE A 152 -12.16 -6.60 31.60
C PHE A 152 -12.38 -6.77 30.10
N ASP A 153 -13.60 -6.51 29.60
CA ASP A 153 -13.91 -6.67 28.18
C ASP A 153 -13.01 -5.79 27.30
N ARG A 154 -12.81 -4.52 27.69
CA ARG A 154 -11.93 -3.58 26.97
C ARG A 154 -10.47 -4.02 27.02
N LEU A 155 -9.96 -4.33 28.22
CA LEU A 155 -8.55 -4.71 28.38
C LEU A 155 -8.25 -6.07 27.71
N PHE A 156 -9.19 -7.02 27.76
CA PHE A 156 -9.09 -8.29 27.05
C PHE A 156 -9.00 -8.08 25.53
N LEU A 157 -9.90 -7.27 24.95
CA LEU A 157 -9.87 -6.96 23.51
C LEU A 157 -8.59 -6.22 23.14
N GLN A 158 -8.16 -5.22 23.92
CA GLN A 158 -6.94 -4.46 23.67
C GLN A 158 -5.71 -5.37 23.63
N LEU A 159 -5.51 -6.19 24.67
CA LEU A 159 -4.36 -7.10 24.75
C LEU A 159 -4.41 -8.19 23.69
N MET A 160 -5.60 -8.75 23.41
CA MET A 160 -5.72 -9.81 22.42
C MET A 160 -5.57 -9.28 20.98
N ILE A 161 -6.03 -8.07 20.67
CA ILE A 161 -5.76 -7.44 19.36
C ILE A 161 -4.26 -7.17 19.21
N ALA A 162 -3.60 -6.58 20.22
CA ALA A 162 -2.16 -6.34 20.19
C ALA A 162 -1.36 -7.64 20.03
N HIS A 163 -1.80 -8.70 20.72
CA HIS A 163 -1.23 -10.04 20.60
C HIS A 163 -1.35 -10.55 19.16
N HIS A 164 -2.55 -10.58 18.59
CA HIS A 164 -2.76 -11.03 17.21
C HIS A 164 -2.00 -10.17 16.17
N ASP A 165 -1.92 -8.86 16.35
CA ASP A 165 -1.08 -7.98 15.51
C ASP A 165 0.39 -8.38 15.57
N GLY A 166 0.87 -8.76 16.77
CA GLY A 166 2.21 -9.32 16.97
C GLY A 166 2.45 -10.59 16.16
N ALA A 167 1.46 -11.49 16.08
CA ALA A 167 1.55 -12.69 15.26
C ALA A 167 1.65 -12.36 13.76
N LEU A 168 0.90 -11.35 13.27
CA LEU A 168 1.01 -10.85 11.90
C LEU A 168 2.39 -10.23 11.62
N GLU A 169 2.95 -9.49 12.58
CA GLU A 169 4.29 -8.92 12.45
C GLU A 169 5.37 -9.99 12.38
N MET A 170 5.26 -11.06 13.19
CA MET A 170 6.15 -12.22 13.11
C MET A 170 6.09 -12.90 11.73
N VAL A 171 4.91 -12.93 11.08
CA VAL A 171 4.78 -13.41 9.69
C VAL A 171 5.46 -12.45 8.70
N GLU A 172 5.31 -11.14 8.87
CA GLU A 172 5.98 -10.17 8.01
C GLU A 172 7.51 -10.22 8.16
N GLU A 173 8.02 -10.44 9.37
CA GLU A 173 9.45 -10.71 9.61
C GLU A 173 9.89 -12.02 8.93
N LEU A 174 9.09 -13.09 9.01
CA LEU A 174 9.37 -14.35 8.31
C LEU A 174 9.54 -14.10 6.80
N LYS A 175 8.66 -13.32 6.18
CA LYS A 175 8.68 -13.04 4.73
C LYS A 175 9.91 -12.24 4.26
N LYS A 176 10.64 -11.58 5.16
CA LYS A 176 11.89 -10.88 4.80
C LYS A 176 13.02 -11.85 4.46
N TYR A 177 12.95 -13.11 4.91
CA TYR A 177 13.98 -14.10 4.63
C TYR A 177 13.80 -14.72 3.23
N PRO A 178 14.81 -14.65 2.34
CA PRO A 178 14.71 -15.27 1.02
C PRO A 178 14.46 -16.77 1.14
N GLY A 179 13.39 -17.25 0.49
CA GLY A 179 13.06 -18.67 0.49
C GLY A 179 12.04 -19.09 1.56
N SER A 180 11.64 -18.21 2.48
CA SER A 180 10.66 -18.51 3.53
C SER A 180 9.23 -18.67 3.02
N ALA A 181 8.43 -19.41 3.79
CA ALA A 181 7.03 -19.73 3.56
C ALA A 181 6.73 -20.18 2.12
N ASN A 182 7.69 -20.84 1.45
CA ASN A 182 7.54 -21.25 0.06
C ASN A 182 7.01 -22.68 -0.09
N GLU A 183 7.25 -23.55 0.91
CA GLU A 183 6.68 -24.89 0.87
C GLU A 183 5.15 -24.82 1.00
N PRO A 184 4.39 -25.49 0.11
CA PRO A 184 2.93 -25.36 0.04
C PRO A 184 2.20 -25.47 1.38
N LEU A 185 2.52 -26.47 2.21
CA LEU A 185 1.85 -26.69 3.48
C LEU A 185 2.15 -25.59 4.52
N LEU A 186 3.36 -25.04 4.50
CA LEU A 186 3.73 -23.93 5.39
C LEU A 186 3.19 -22.60 4.86
N ASN A 187 3.22 -22.40 3.54
CA ASN A 187 2.63 -21.23 2.90
C ASN A 187 1.14 -21.15 3.23
N GLU A 188 0.44 -22.29 3.12
CA GLU A 188 -0.96 -22.43 3.50
C GLU A 188 -1.18 -22.09 4.97
N PHE A 189 -0.40 -22.67 5.89
CA PHE A 189 -0.50 -22.34 7.31
C PHE A 189 -0.21 -20.88 7.62
N VAL A 190 0.82 -20.29 7.01
CA VAL A 190 1.17 -18.86 7.22
C VAL A 190 0.07 -17.96 6.65
N ALA A 191 -0.52 -18.33 5.52
CA ALA A 191 -1.66 -17.62 4.95
C ALA A 191 -2.91 -17.76 5.83
N ASP A 192 -3.20 -18.97 6.32
CA ASP A 192 -4.30 -19.25 7.24
C ASP A 192 -4.12 -18.50 8.56
N LEU A 193 -2.91 -18.48 9.13
CA LEU A 193 -2.59 -17.72 10.33
C LEU A 193 -2.83 -16.23 10.10
N VAL A 194 -2.34 -15.66 9.00
CA VAL A 194 -2.57 -14.24 8.66
C VAL A 194 -4.07 -13.95 8.53
N ASN A 195 -4.80 -14.86 7.89
CA ASN A 195 -6.22 -14.69 7.65
C ASN A 195 -7.06 -14.86 8.92
N ASP A 196 -6.86 -15.93 9.68
CA ASP A 196 -7.62 -16.21 10.91
C ASP A 196 -7.29 -15.17 11.99
N GLN A 197 -6.02 -14.82 12.21
CA GLN A 197 -5.65 -13.74 13.14
C GLN A 197 -6.20 -12.39 12.68
N GLY A 198 -6.15 -12.10 11.37
CA GLY A 198 -6.73 -10.88 10.79
C GLY A 198 -8.24 -10.78 10.97
N VAL A 199 -8.98 -11.86 10.75
CA VAL A 199 -10.43 -11.94 10.96
C VAL A 199 -10.78 -11.84 12.46
N GLU A 200 -9.97 -12.43 13.34
CA GLU A 200 -10.14 -12.29 14.77
C GLU A 200 -9.87 -10.86 15.24
N ILE A 201 -8.85 -10.18 14.70
CA ILE A 201 -8.62 -8.74 14.90
C ILE A 201 -9.82 -7.92 14.44
N GLU A 202 -10.33 -8.15 13.22
CA GLU A 202 -11.50 -7.44 12.71
C GLU A 202 -12.72 -7.64 13.61
N ARG A 203 -12.97 -8.88 14.04
CA ARG A 203 -14.06 -9.18 14.97
C ARG A 203 -13.87 -8.49 16.32
N MET A 204 -12.67 -8.50 16.87
CA MET A 204 -12.37 -7.82 18.13
C MET A 204 -12.52 -6.30 17.99
N ASN A 205 -12.09 -5.73 16.86
CA ASN A 205 -12.31 -4.33 16.52
C ASN A 205 -13.80 -4.01 16.41
N ILE A 206 -14.61 -4.83 15.73
CA ILE A 206 -16.08 -4.65 15.67
C ILE A 206 -16.69 -4.68 17.08
N ILE A 207 -16.25 -5.60 17.94
CA ILE A 207 -16.73 -5.65 19.33
C ILE A 207 -16.31 -4.38 20.10
N ALA A 208 -15.08 -3.91 19.90
CA ALA A 208 -14.56 -2.69 20.52
C ALA A 208 -15.26 -1.42 20.01
N VAL A 209 -15.54 -1.35 18.72
CA VAL A 209 -16.28 -0.28 18.02
C VAL A 209 -17.72 -0.20 18.52
N ASN A 210 -18.39 -1.32 18.79
CA ASN A 210 -19.71 -1.32 19.44
C ASN A 210 -19.70 -0.80 20.89
N LEU A 211 -18.51 -0.53 21.45
CA LEU A 211 -18.34 0.17 22.73
C LEU A 211 -17.98 1.67 22.53
N SER A 212 -17.96 2.16 21.28
CA SER A 212 -17.65 3.55 20.87
C SER A 212 -18.90 4.40 20.64
N ASP A 213 -18.78 5.70 20.88
CA ASP A 213 -19.85 6.69 20.69
C ASP A 213 -19.70 7.51 19.38
N ASP A 214 -18.74 7.19 18.49
CA ASP A 214 -18.52 7.89 17.21
C ASP A 214 -19.53 7.44 16.13
N PRO A 215 -20.26 8.33 15.43
CA PRO A 215 -21.24 7.93 14.42
C PRO A 215 -20.63 7.23 13.19
N ARG A 216 -19.32 7.37 12.93
CA ARG A 216 -18.60 6.68 11.85
C ARG A 216 -18.32 5.20 12.19
N SER A 217 -18.28 4.88 13.48
CA SER A 217 -18.05 3.52 13.97
C SER A 217 -19.16 2.52 13.57
N GLY A 218 -20.31 3.02 13.07
CA GLY A 218 -21.43 2.21 12.59
C GLY A 218 -21.50 2.01 11.07
N LEU A 219 -20.53 2.51 10.29
CA LEU A 219 -20.56 2.38 8.83
C LEU A 219 -20.34 0.93 8.41
N THR A 220 -21.17 0.42 7.50
CA THR A 220 -20.94 -0.91 6.93
C THR A 220 -19.76 -0.92 5.96
N ALA A 221 -18.92 -1.95 6.02
CA ALA A 221 -17.84 -2.15 5.06
C ALA A 221 -18.37 -2.67 3.70
N GLY A 222 -17.66 -2.37 2.61
CA GLY A 222 -17.96 -2.92 1.30
C GLY A 222 -17.14 -2.28 0.17
N LEU A 223 -16.67 -3.08 -0.79
CA LEU A 223 -15.84 -2.56 -1.89
C LEU A 223 -16.59 -1.59 -2.83
N PHE A 224 -17.90 -1.81 -3.01
CA PHE A 224 -18.77 -1.00 -3.87
C PHE A 224 -20.00 -0.43 -3.15
N ILE A 225 -20.17 -0.80 -1.88
CA ILE A 225 -21.39 -0.55 -1.09
C ILE A 225 -21.07 -0.19 0.37
N ALA A 226 -19.81 0.20 0.67
CA ALA A 226 -19.50 0.72 1.99
C ALA A 226 -20.41 1.92 2.30
N ASP A 227 -20.91 2.01 3.52
CA ASP A 227 -21.53 3.25 3.97
C ASP A 227 -20.44 4.32 4.06
N GLU A 228 -20.73 5.49 3.51
CA GLU A 228 -19.79 6.60 3.45
C GLU A 228 -20.23 7.70 4.41
N ALA A 229 -19.34 8.11 5.32
CA ALA A 229 -19.49 9.37 6.04
C ALA A 229 -18.63 10.42 5.35
N ILE A 230 -19.21 11.13 4.39
CA ILE A 230 -18.53 12.17 3.63
C ILE A 230 -19.08 13.55 4.01
N LEU A 231 -18.19 14.52 4.24
CA LEU A 231 -18.55 15.89 4.59
C LEU A 231 -18.20 16.82 3.42
N ASN A 232 -19.19 17.56 2.91
CA ASN A 232 -19.04 18.55 1.83
C ASN A 232 -18.64 18.01 0.44
N LEU A 233 -18.74 16.70 0.20
CA LEU A 233 -18.59 16.10 -1.14
C LEU A 233 -19.84 15.27 -1.47
N GLU A 234 -20.09 15.10 -2.77
CA GLU A 234 -21.18 14.28 -3.32
C GLU A 234 -20.57 13.14 -4.16
N LEU A 235 -20.97 11.89 -3.89
CA LEU A 235 -20.57 10.76 -4.72
C LEU A 235 -21.33 10.80 -6.04
N ILE A 236 -20.63 11.09 -7.13
CA ILE A 236 -21.22 11.15 -8.48
C ILE A 236 -21.27 9.76 -9.13
N ALA A 237 -20.20 8.96 -9.00
CA ALA A 237 -20.11 7.62 -9.56
C ALA A 237 -19.11 6.74 -8.81
N SER A 238 -19.37 5.43 -8.80
CA SER A 238 -18.43 4.39 -8.39
C SER A 238 -18.16 3.48 -9.59
N LEU A 239 -16.90 3.42 -10.03
CA LEU A 239 -16.50 2.65 -11.21
C LEU A 239 -15.75 1.38 -10.81
N ARG A 240 -16.08 0.27 -11.47
CA ARG A 240 -15.29 -0.96 -11.36
C ARG A 240 -14.01 -0.86 -12.17
N LYS A 241 -12.98 -1.61 -11.76
CA LYS A 241 -11.72 -1.67 -12.51
C LYS A 241 -11.95 -2.25 -13.92
N PRO A 242 -11.22 -1.74 -14.93
CA PRO A 242 -11.34 -2.23 -16.30
C PRO A 242 -10.66 -3.58 -16.51
N VAL A 243 -11.05 -4.29 -17.57
CA VAL A 243 -10.51 -5.62 -17.92
C VAL A 243 -8.98 -5.56 -18.03
N GLY A 244 -8.29 -6.54 -17.42
CA GLY A 244 -6.82 -6.56 -17.31
C GLY A 244 -6.25 -5.85 -16.09
N PHE A 245 -7.09 -5.15 -15.31
CA PHE A 245 -6.76 -4.51 -14.03
C PHE A 245 -7.62 -5.04 -12.88
N TYR A 246 -8.14 -6.24 -13.03
CA TYR A 246 -8.76 -7.05 -11.98
C TYR A 246 -8.60 -8.51 -12.38
N ASP A 247 -8.76 -9.40 -11.41
CA ASP A 247 -8.77 -10.83 -11.67
C ASP A 247 -10.13 -11.24 -12.27
N PRO A 248 -10.20 -11.72 -13.54
CA PRO A 248 -11.47 -12.14 -14.15
C PRO A 248 -12.19 -13.24 -13.37
N ASP A 249 -11.43 -14.08 -12.65
CA ASP A 249 -11.93 -15.17 -11.84
C ASP A 249 -12.30 -14.71 -10.40
N ASP A 250 -11.90 -13.48 -10.03
CA ASP A 250 -12.29 -12.78 -8.79
C ASP A 250 -12.59 -11.27 -9.00
N PRO A 251 -13.69 -10.94 -9.70
CA PRO A 251 -14.01 -9.57 -10.09
C PRO A 251 -14.43 -8.65 -8.94
N GLU A 252 -14.77 -9.22 -7.78
CA GLU A 252 -15.11 -8.48 -6.57
C GLU A 252 -13.92 -8.33 -5.62
N ALA A 253 -12.74 -8.81 -6.02
CA ALA A 253 -11.56 -8.85 -5.18
C ALA A 253 -11.87 -9.51 -3.81
N LYS A 254 -12.65 -10.60 -3.81
CA LYS A 254 -13.02 -11.38 -2.63
C LYS A 254 -12.09 -12.58 -2.40
N GLY A 255 -11.25 -12.86 -3.38
CA GLY A 255 -10.36 -14.00 -3.49
C GLY A 255 -10.90 -15.17 -4.30
N GLU A 256 -10.00 -15.87 -5.00
CA GLU A 256 -10.31 -17.14 -5.69
C GLU A 256 -10.82 -18.20 -4.71
N GLU A 257 -11.80 -19.00 -5.15
CA GLU A 257 -12.27 -20.18 -4.42
C GLU A 257 -11.15 -21.23 -4.32
N ASP A 258 -10.85 -21.67 -3.11
CA ASP A 258 -9.88 -22.72 -2.85
C ASP A 258 -10.48 -24.09 -3.18
N LEU A 259 -10.24 -24.54 -4.42
CA LEU A 259 -10.72 -25.82 -4.98
C LEU A 259 -10.16 -27.06 -4.26
N THR A 260 -9.26 -26.90 -3.30
CA THR A 260 -8.73 -28.01 -2.49
C THR A 260 -9.62 -28.36 -1.29
N LYS A 261 -10.62 -27.53 -0.98
CA LYS A 261 -11.57 -27.77 0.11
C LYS A 261 -12.88 -28.36 -0.43
N ASP A 262 -13.11 -29.65 -0.18
CA ASP A 262 -14.41 -30.32 -0.42
C ASP A 262 -15.48 -29.68 0.47
N LEU A 263 -16.31 -28.81 -0.11
CA LEU A 263 -17.46 -28.22 0.56
C LEU A 263 -18.73 -29.01 0.21
N ASP A 264 -19.44 -29.48 1.23
CA ASP A 264 -20.66 -30.28 1.10
C ASP A 264 -21.82 -29.42 0.57
N GLU A 265 -22.29 -29.67 -0.67
CA GLU A 265 -23.24 -28.82 -1.40
C GLU A 265 -24.62 -28.67 -0.71
N ASP A 266 -24.95 -29.56 0.23
CA ASP A 266 -26.25 -29.61 0.91
C ASP A 266 -26.30 -28.85 2.27
N LYS A 267 -25.20 -28.21 2.71
CA LYS A 267 -25.10 -27.54 4.02
C LYS A 267 -25.17 -26.00 3.89
N GLU A 268 -26.02 -25.33 4.68
CA GLU A 268 -25.94 -23.87 4.81
C GLU A 268 -24.64 -23.46 5.50
N LEU A 269 -23.68 -22.97 4.72
CA LEU A 269 -22.40 -22.46 5.21
C LEU A 269 -22.58 -21.11 5.91
N THR A 270 -21.90 -20.95 7.04
CA THR A 270 -21.75 -19.66 7.75
C THR A 270 -20.92 -18.68 6.93
N THR A 271 -21.06 -17.37 7.20
CA THR A 271 -20.27 -16.31 6.52
C THR A 271 -18.76 -16.55 6.62
N LEU A 272 -18.30 -17.14 7.73
CA LEU A 272 -16.90 -17.48 7.97
C LEU A 272 -16.42 -18.66 7.11
N GLU A 273 -17.24 -19.72 6.95
CA GLU A 273 -16.91 -20.86 6.09
C GLU A 273 -16.88 -20.45 4.61
N LYS A 274 -17.73 -19.52 4.18
CA LYS A 274 -17.71 -18.94 2.82
C LYS A 274 -16.50 -18.01 2.57
N SER A 275 -16.00 -17.36 3.62
CA SER A 275 -14.83 -16.47 3.56
C SER A 275 -13.50 -17.25 3.57
N ARG A 276 -13.41 -18.34 4.35
CA ARG A 276 -12.24 -19.23 4.44
C ARG A 276 -11.95 -20.06 3.20
N ALA A 277 -12.92 -20.15 2.31
CA ALA A 277 -12.78 -20.79 1.02
C ALA A 277 -12.23 -19.83 -0.05
N ARG A 278 -11.78 -18.62 0.30
CA ARG A 278 -11.37 -17.59 -0.67
C ARG A 278 -9.97 -17.01 -0.37
N LYS A 279 -9.14 -16.82 -1.40
CA LYS A 279 -7.79 -16.23 -1.29
C LYS A 279 -7.79 -14.70 -1.34
N SER A 280 -7.68 -13.96 -0.24
CA SER A 280 -7.69 -12.48 -0.25
C SER A 280 -6.77 -11.85 -1.32
N PRO A 281 -7.25 -10.92 -2.16
CA PRO A 281 -6.43 -10.32 -3.20
C PRO A 281 -5.50 -9.26 -2.65
N ILE A 282 -4.21 -9.49 -2.89
CA ILE A 282 -3.14 -8.51 -2.70
C ILE A 282 -3.40 -7.29 -3.60
N LEU A 283 -3.04 -6.10 -3.12
CA LEU A 283 -3.11 -4.75 -3.72
C LEU A 283 -2.58 -4.60 -5.17
N SER A 284 -2.22 -5.69 -5.86
CA SER A 284 -1.68 -5.77 -7.22
C SER A 284 -2.37 -4.80 -8.19
N PHE A 285 -3.69 -4.64 -8.09
CA PHE A 285 -4.44 -3.76 -9.00
C PHE A 285 -4.90 -2.44 -8.38
N ALA A 286 -4.45 -2.06 -7.19
CA ALA A 286 -4.81 -0.79 -6.58
C ALA A 286 -4.34 0.37 -7.47
N ASN A 287 -5.20 1.38 -7.65
CA ASN A 287 -4.75 2.64 -8.24
C ASN A 287 -3.87 3.37 -7.21
N THR A 288 -2.88 4.09 -7.71
CA THR A 288 -1.86 4.72 -6.87
C THR A 288 -1.93 6.24 -6.93
N ASP A 289 -2.06 6.79 -8.13
CA ASP A 289 -2.06 8.23 -8.36
C ASP A 289 -2.99 8.65 -9.52
N MET A 290 -3.31 9.94 -9.61
CA MET A 290 -4.17 10.49 -10.64
C MET A 290 -3.66 11.82 -11.21
N ALA A 291 -3.72 11.94 -12.53
CA ALA A 291 -3.45 13.19 -13.24
C ALA A 291 -4.65 13.64 -14.07
N PHE A 292 -4.84 14.95 -14.14
CA PHE A 292 -5.94 15.57 -14.88
C PHE A 292 -5.40 16.52 -15.96
N ARG A 293 -6.03 16.52 -17.13
CA ARG A 293 -5.83 17.53 -18.18
C ARG A 293 -7.14 17.77 -18.92
N ASP A 294 -7.73 18.96 -18.76
CA ASP A 294 -9.03 19.29 -19.33
C ASP A 294 -10.12 18.27 -18.87
N ASP A 295 -10.68 17.48 -19.79
CA ASP A 295 -11.62 16.39 -19.55
C ASP A 295 -10.96 15.01 -19.49
N LEU A 296 -9.62 14.93 -19.51
CA LEU A 296 -8.88 13.68 -19.38
C LEU A 296 -8.50 13.43 -17.90
N LEU A 297 -8.85 12.24 -17.41
CA LEU A 297 -8.34 11.66 -16.17
C LEU A 297 -7.45 10.47 -16.50
N VAL A 298 -6.24 10.45 -15.95
CA VAL A 298 -5.35 9.28 -16.00
C VAL A 298 -5.16 8.77 -14.57
N ALA A 299 -5.49 7.50 -14.34
CA ALA A 299 -5.28 6.83 -13.05
C ALA A 299 -4.16 5.80 -13.18
N GLY A 300 -3.05 6.07 -12.50
CA GLY A 300 -1.91 5.18 -12.38
C GLY A 300 -2.17 3.99 -11.47
N ASN A 301 -1.41 2.91 -11.65
CA ASN A 301 -1.40 1.75 -10.77
C ASN A 301 -0.08 0.96 -10.90
N TYR A 302 0.11 -0.06 -10.05
CA TYR A 302 1.33 -0.88 -10.03
C TYR A 302 1.63 -1.63 -11.35
N HIS A 303 0.65 -1.80 -12.22
CA HIS A 303 0.74 -2.50 -13.51
C HIS A 303 0.63 -1.61 -14.75
N GLY A 304 0.56 -0.29 -14.58
CA GLY A 304 0.46 0.67 -15.68
C GLY A 304 -0.54 1.78 -15.34
N PHE A 305 -1.45 2.11 -16.26
CA PHE A 305 -2.41 3.18 -16.04
C PHE A 305 -3.67 3.03 -16.89
N ASN A 306 -4.75 3.65 -16.45
CA ASN A 306 -6.03 3.73 -17.16
C ASN A 306 -6.34 5.18 -17.51
N MET A 307 -6.88 5.41 -18.70
CA MET A 307 -7.28 6.74 -19.15
C MET A 307 -8.78 6.81 -19.31
N TYR A 308 -9.38 7.88 -18.82
CA TYR A 308 -10.80 8.14 -18.77
C TYR A 308 -11.10 9.53 -19.33
N LYS A 309 -12.23 9.65 -20.02
CA LYS A 309 -12.82 10.94 -20.36
C LYS A 309 -13.86 11.28 -19.30
N ILE A 310 -13.77 12.45 -18.70
CA ILE A 310 -14.79 12.99 -17.81
C ILE A 310 -15.89 13.58 -18.69
N ASP A 311 -17.07 12.97 -18.68
CA ASP A 311 -18.20 13.43 -19.47
C ASP A 311 -18.85 14.69 -18.84
N GLU A 312 -19.77 15.35 -19.56
CA GLU A 312 -20.40 16.61 -19.12
C GLU A 312 -21.19 16.47 -17.81
N ASP A 313 -21.63 15.26 -17.47
CA ASP A 313 -22.30 14.91 -16.22
C ASP A 313 -21.31 14.58 -15.07
N GLY A 314 -20.00 14.69 -15.33
CA GLY A 314 -18.93 14.39 -14.39
C GLY A 314 -18.58 12.91 -14.29
N VAL A 315 -19.28 12.02 -15.01
CA VAL A 315 -19.03 10.58 -14.96
C VAL A 315 -17.83 10.22 -15.85
N PRO A 316 -16.81 9.49 -15.35
CA PRO A 316 -15.69 9.08 -16.18
C PRO A 316 -16.03 7.88 -17.07
N SER A 317 -15.76 8.01 -18.37
CA SER A 317 -15.85 6.96 -19.37
C SER A 317 -14.46 6.46 -19.77
N LEU A 318 -14.19 5.16 -19.59
CA LEU A 318 -12.90 4.54 -19.92
C LEU A 318 -12.57 4.67 -21.43
N ILE A 319 -11.38 5.17 -21.73
CA ILE A 319 -10.83 5.33 -23.09
C ILE A 319 -9.93 4.14 -23.44
N SER A 320 -8.99 3.78 -22.55
CA SER A 320 -7.98 2.73 -22.77
C SER A 320 -7.32 2.29 -21.48
N SER A 321 -6.80 1.06 -21.48
CA SER A 321 -6.09 0.47 -20.35
C SER A 321 -4.68 0.06 -20.78
N ILE A 322 -3.65 0.60 -20.13
CA ILE A 322 -2.24 0.45 -20.53
C ILE A 322 -1.55 -0.45 -19.52
N VAL A 323 -1.17 -1.65 -19.96
CA VAL A 323 -0.40 -2.63 -19.18
C VAL A 323 1.07 -2.37 -19.40
N CYS A 324 1.71 -1.81 -18.40
CA CYS A 324 3.15 -1.59 -18.38
C CYS A 324 3.67 -1.69 -16.93
N PRO A 325 3.97 -2.91 -16.46
CA PRO A 325 4.39 -3.13 -15.07
C PRO A 325 5.63 -2.30 -14.70
N GLY A 326 5.52 -1.68 -13.53
CA GLY A 326 6.49 -0.73 -13.00
C GLY A 326 6.58 -0.75 -11.48
N GLY A 327 5.45 -0.98 -10.83
CA GLY A 327 5.22 -0.57 -9.45
C GLY A 327 5.15 0.95 -9.30
N GLN A 328 4.52 1.41 -8.22
CA GLN A 328 4.19 2.82 -7.97
C GLN A 328 3.19 3.34 -9.02
N GLY A 329 3.64 3.78 -10.19
CA GLY A 329 2.73 4.21 -11.24
C GLY A 329 2.19 5.63 -11.04
N ASP A 330 2.88 6.46 -10.28
CA ASP A 330 2.61 7.90 -10.16
C ASP A 330 2.66 8.56 -11.53
N VAL A 331 1.71 9.46 -11.82
CA VAL A 331 1.51 10.00 -13.17
C VAL A 331 1.43 11.52 -13.18
N SER A 332 2.07 12.14 -14.16
CA SER A 332 1.90 13.57 -14.49
C SER A 332 1.65 13.76 -15.98
N ILE A 333 0.87 14.79 -16.33
CA ILE A 333 0.57 15.14 -17.73
C ILE A 333 1.14 16.53 -18.02
N VAL A 334 1.94 16.63 -19.09
CA VAL A 334 2.44 17.91 -19.61
C VAL A 334 2.18 17.96 -21.12
N GLY A 335 1.15 18.69 -21.52
CA GLY A 335 0.68 18.71 -22.90
C GLY A 335 0.26 17.31 -23.36
N ASN A 336 0.94 16.77 -24.37
CA ASN A 336 0.69 15.42 -24.89
C ASN A 336 1.64 14.35 -24.32
N LEU A 337 2.44 14.69 -23.31
CA LEU A 337 3.32 13.75 -22.64
C LEU A 337 2.73 13.31 -21.31
N LEU A 338 2.72 12.00 -21.07
CA LEU A 338 2.48 11.39 -19.77
C LEU A 338 3.82 10.91 -19.21
N ILE A 339 4.12 11.30 -17.98
CA ILE A 339 5.30 10.90 -17.22
C ILE A 339 4.84 9.90 -16.16
N MET A 340 5.54 8.78 -16.01
CA MET A 340 5.16 7.72 -15.08
C MET A 340 6.35 7.20 -14.26
N SER A 341 6.18 7.12 -12.94
CA SER A 341 7.17 6.57 -12.01
C SER A 341 7.21 5.05 -12.02
N VAL A 342 8.41 4.49 -11.95
CA VAL A 342 8.69 3.04 -11.92
C VAL A 342 9.81 2.75 -10.94
N GLU A 343 9.53 1.91 -9.96
CA GLU A 343 10.50 1.59 -8.91
C GLU A 343 10.93 0.13 -8.87
N GLN A 344 9.98 -0.79 -9.12
CA GLN A 344 10.17 -2.20 -8.81
C GLN A 344 11.22 -2.83 -9.72
N ILE A 345 12.00 -3.75 -9.15
CA ILE A 345 13.06 -4.46 -9.86
C ILE A 345 12.50 -5.32 -11.00
N ARG A 346 11.29 -5.87 -10.89
CA ARG A 346 10.73 -6.78 -11.91
C ARG A 346 10.39 -6.10 -13.24
N SER A 347 10.40 -4.78 -13.29
CA SER A 347 9.92 -4.00 -14.42
C SER A 347 10.86 -4.08 -15.62
N ARG A 348 10.31 -4.14 -16.83
CA ARG A 348 11.08 -4.24 -18.09
C ARG A 348 11.02 -2.96 -18.92
N VAL A 349 12.09 -2.67 -19.66
CA VAL A 349 12.16 -1.51 -20.58
C VAL A 349 11.06 -1.55 -21.64
N ASP A 350 10.68 -2.75 -22.08
CA ASP A 350 9.68 -3.04 -23.12
C ASP A 350 8.24 -3.23 -22.59
N CYS A 351 7.98 -2.92 -21.31
CA CYS A 351 6.69 -3.17 -20.63
C CYS A 351 6.26 -4.66 -20.60
N GLY A 352 7.16 -5.61 -20.89
CA GLY A 352 6.81 -7.03 -20.88
C GLY A 352 6.37 -7.54 -19.50
N SER A 353 5.38 -8.44 -19.48
CA SER A 353 4.80 -9.02 -18.26
C SER A 353 5.64 -10.14 -17.62
N ASN A 354 6.59 -10.72 -18.36
CA ASN A 354 7.43 -11.84 -17.90
C ASN A 354 8.42 -11.46 -16.79
N GLY A 355 8.49 -10.18 -16.42
CA GLY A 355 9.38 -9.66 -15.38
C GLY A 355 10.87 -9.76 -15.73
N VAL A 356 11.71 -9.45 -14.74
CA VAL A 356 13.17 -9.61 -14.76
C VAL A 356 13.62 -10.25 -13.46
N GLY A 357 14.55 -11.22 -13.54
CA GLY A 357 15.16 -11.88 -12.37
C GLY A 357 15.94 -10.91 -11.46
N ARG A 358 16.60 -11.41 -10.40
CA ARG A 358 17.33 -10.54 -9.45
C ARG A 358 18.71 -10.11 -9.94
N ASP A 359 19.33 -10.86 -10.83
CA ASP A 359 20.66 -10.57 -11.37
C ASP A 359 20.66 -9.31 -12.26
N ALA A 360 21.82 -8.68 -12.41
CA ALA A 360 22.00 -7.53 -13.30
C ALA A 360 21.49 -7.85 -14.71
N SER A 361 20.62 -6.99 -15.26
CA SER A 361 20.00 -7.23 -16.55
C SER A 361 19.74 -5.93 -17.30
N SER A 362 20.12 -5.91 -18.58
CA SER A 362 19.85 -4.81 -19.50
C SER A 362 18.37 -4.66 -19.86
N GLU A 363 17.55 -5.69 -19.58
CA GLU A 363 16.10 -5.64 -19.80
C GLU A 363 15.38 -4.89 -18.66
N ARG A 364 16.01 -4.72 -17.50
CA ARG A 364 15.41 -4.09 -16.32
C ARG A 364 15.17 -2.60 -16.52
N PHE A 365 14.04 -2.11 -16.06
CA PHE A 365 13.74 -0.68 -16.00
C PHE A 365 13.39 -0.21 -14.58
N ARG A 366 14.03 0.85 -14.09
CA ARG A 366 13.63 1.61 -12.89
C ARG A 366 13.91 3.10 -13.13
N GLY A 367 12.96 3.99 -12.86
CA GLY A 367 13.08 5.42 -13.11
C GLY A 367 11.81 5.97 -13.74
N ILE A 368 11.95 6.88 -14.70
CA ILE A 368 10.82 7.59 -15.31
C ILE A 368 10.53 7.10 -16.72
N ARG A 369 9.29 6.67 -16.99
CA ARG A 369 8.79 6.42 -18.35
C ARG A 369 8.11 7.67 -18.89
N ILE A 370 8.21 7.88 -20.20
CA ILE A 370 7.57 8.99 -20.90
C ILE A 370 6.78 8.43 -22.06
N PHE A 371 5.48 8.70 -22.07
CA PHE A 371 4.56 8.27 -23.11
C PHE A 371 4.03 9.47 -23.88
N ASP A 372 3.94 9.33 -25.20
CA ASP A 372 3.13 10.20 -26.05
C ASP A 372 1.68 9.70 -25.99
N ILE A 373 0.81 10.58 -25.51
CA ILE A 373 -0.64 10.35 -25.37
C ILE A 373 -1.45 11.23 -26.32
N SER A 374 -0.85 11.71 -27.43
CA SER A 374 -1.58 12.44 -28.48
C SER A 374 -2.73 11.61 -29.07
N ASP A 375 -2.55 10.29 -29.15
CA ASP A 375 -3.62 9.32 -29.41
C ASP A 375 -3.90 8.54 -28.12
N LEU A 376 -5.00 8.91 -27.45
CA LEU A 376 -5.40 8.31 -26.18
C LEU A 376 -5.77 6.83 -26.32
N THR A 377 -6.05 6.33 -27.52
CA THR A 377 -6.36 4.91 -27.73
C THR A 377 -5.12 4.08 -28.08
N LYS A 378 -3.96 4.73 -28.24
CA LYS A 378 -2.71 4.08 -28.58
C LYS A 378 -1.49 4.81 -28.01
N PRO A 379 -1.37 4.97 -26.67
CA PRO A 379 -0.19 5.57 -26.08
C PRO A 379 1.07 4.83 -26.48
N LYS A 380 2.14 5.60 -26.69
CA LYS A 380 3.44 5.08 -27.11
C LYS A 380 4.52 5.51 -26.14
N GLN A 381 5.33 4.58 -25.65
CA GLN A 381 6.53 4.94 -24.89
C GLN A 381 7.52 5.62 -25.84
N VAL A 382 7.87 6.88 -25.57
CA VAL A 382 8.73 7.72 -26.44
C VAL A 382 10.03 8.14 -25.76
N GLY A 383 10.11 7.98 -24.44
CA GLY A 383 11.31 8.25 -23.66
C GLY A 383 11.34 7.40 -22.39
N ALA A 384 12.53 7.24 -21.83
CA ALA A 384 12.73 6.55 -20.57
C ALA A 384 14.05 7.03 -19.93
N VAL A 385 14.04 7.26 -18.62
CA VAL A 385 15.22 7.67 -17.85
C VAL A 385 15.45 6.65 -16.75
N GLN A 386 16.57 5.94 -16.83
CA GLN A 386 16.98 4.98 -15.79
C GLN A 386 17.67 5.71 -14.65
N THR A 387 17.28 5.42 -13.42
CA THR A 387 17.85 6.03 -12.21
C THR A 387 18.42 4.95 -11.28
N CYS A 388 19.35 5.34 -10.42
CA CYS A 388 20.03 4.40 -9.52
C CYS A 388 19.12 3.79 -8.44
N ARG A 389 18.03 4.48 -8.10
CA ARG A 389 17.10 4.06 -7.06
C ARG A 389 15.66 3.87 -7.55
N GLY A 390 15.45 3.93 -8.87
CA GLY A 390 14.11 3.96 -9.44
C GLY A 390 13.42 5.31 -9.27
N SER A 391 12.11 5.32 -9.50
CA SER A 391 11.23 6.45 -9.24
C SER A 391 10.07 5.93 -8.40
N HIS A 392 10.04 6.37 -7.15
CA HIS A 392 8.91 6.17 -6.26
C HIS A 392 7.80 7.14 -6.65
N THR A 393 8.09 8.43 -6.52
CA THR A 393 7.27 9.55 -6.99
C THR A 393 8.08 10.45 -7.92
N HIS A 394 7.39 11.38 -8.59
CA HIS A 394 8.02 12.44 -9.35
C HIS A 394 7.21 13.73 -9.31
N SER A 395 7.88 14.85 -9.56
CA SER A 395 7.28 16.17 -9.49
C SER A 395 7.68 17.00 -10.70
N VAL A 396 6.70 17.46 -11.49
CA VAL A 396 6.96 18.37 -12.62
C VAL A 396 7.19 19.77 -12.09
N VAL A 397 8.45 20.21 -12.08
CA VAL A 397 8.89 21.45 -11.44
C VAL A 397 8.62 22.66 -12.34
N SER A 398 8.87 22.49 -13.63
CA SER A 398 8.69 23.54 -14.61
C SER A 398 8.54 22.98 -16.01
N GLY A 399 7.91 23.78 -16.87
CA GLY A 399 7.88 23.56 -18.30
C GLY A 399 6.48 23.22 -18.85
N PRO A 400 6.34 23.18 -20.19
CA PRO A 400 7.41 23.37 -21.17
C PRO A 400 7.96 24.81 -21.15
N SER A 401 9.29 24.96 -21.07
CA SER A 401 9.96 26.25 -21.24
C SER A 401 9.84 26.76 -22.68
N ASP A 402 10.27 27.99 -22.95
CA ASP A 402 10.28 28.56 -24.31
C ASP A 402 11.11 27.73 -25.31
N ASP A 403 12.14 27.01 -24.84
CA ASP A 403 12.94 26.07 -25.63
C ASP A 403 12.37 24.64 -25.63
N GLY A 404 11.17 24.44 -25.11
CA GLY A 404 10.42 23.19 -25.17
C GLY A 404 10.95 22.10 -24.24
N LYS A 405 11.39 22.45 -23.03
CA LYS A 405 11.90 21.50 -22.04
C LYS A 405 11.03 21.44 -20.80
N ILE A 406 10.94 20.25 -20.21
CA ILE A 406 10.28 20.00 -18.94
C ILE A 406 11.36 19.59 -17.93
N VAL A 407 11.29 20.12 -16.72
CA VAL A 407 12.17 19.76 -15.60
C VAL A 407 11.36 18.98 -14.58
N VAL A 408 11.86 17.82 -14.19
CA VAL A 408 11.22 16.90 -13.26
C VAL A 408 12.18 16.59 -12.11
N TYR A 409 11.69 16.64 -10.87
CA TYR A 409 12.38 16.05 -9.73
C TYR A 409 11.92 14.62 -9.56
N ASN A 410 12.88 13.71 -9.48
CA ASN A 410 12.65 12.30 -9.26
C ASN A 410 13.03 11.91 -7.83
N SER A 411 12.11 11.22 -7.16
CA SER A 411 12.26 10.70 -5.80
C SER A 411 12.32 9.18 -5.86
N GLY A 412 13.52 8.59 -5.78
CA GLY A 412 13.69 7.13 -5.73
C GLY A 412 13.94 6.65 -4.30
N THR A 413 13.16 5.68 -3.82
CA THR A 413 13.28 5.18 -2.42
C THR A 413 13.87 3.77 -2.36
N SER A 414 13.79 3.00 -3.45
CA SER A 414 14.34 1.65 -3.52
C SER A 414 15.88 1.60 -3.39
N SER A 415 16.42 0.40 -3.17
CA SER A 415 17.84 0.17 -2.98
C SER A 415 18.65 0.63 -4.19
N VAL A 416 19.89 1.07 -3.92
CA VAL A 416 20.85 1.41 -4.97
C VAL A 416 21.10 0.17 -5.83
N ARG A 417 21.07 0.35 -7.16
CA ARG A 417 21.37 -0.73 -8.11
C ARG A 417 22.77 -1.30 -7.93
N ASP A 418 22.91 -2.54 -8.35
CA ASP A 418 24.21 -3.16 -8.52
C ASP A 418 25.05 -2.40 -9.56
N GLU A 419 26.35 -2.24 -9.27
CA GLU A 419 27.30 -1.57 -10.16
C GLU A 419 27.49 -2.34 -11.48
N GLU A 420 27.29 -3.66 -11.50
CA GLU A 420 27.26 -4.48 -12.72
C GLU A 420 26.07 -4.12 -13.63
N GLU A 421 24.95 -3.70 -13.04
CA GLU A 421 23.78 -3.22 -13.80
C GLU A 421 23.97 -1.77 -14.25
N MET A 422 24.56 -0.94 -13.39
CA MET A 422 24.76 0.48 -13.66
C MET A 422 25.96 1.04 -12.86
N GLU A 423 27.10 1.17 -13.53
CA GLU A 423 28.41 1.52 -12.92
C GLU A 423 28.38 2.82 -12.09
N GLN A 424 27.55 3.80 -12.46
CA GLN A 424 27.43 5.06 -11.72
C GLN A 424 26.64 4.96 -10.39
N CYS A 425 26.01 3.81 -10.11
CA CYS A 425 25.16 3.64 -8.94
C CYS A 425 25.96 3.20 -7.72
N ILE A 426 26.61 4.17 -7.11
CA ILE A 426 27.43 3.93 -5.92
C ILE A 426 26.55 3.93 -4.67
N GLY A 427 26.70 2.89 -3.83
CA GLY A 427 26.01 2.73 -2.55
C GLY A 427 26.52 3.64 -1.43
N ASP A 428 26.25 3.26 -0.19
CA ASP A 428 26.68 3.98 1.03
C ASP A 428 28.12 3.59 1.41
N ILE A 429 29.10 4.09 0.64
CA ILE A 429 30.53 3.87 0.94
C ILE A 429 31.04 5.06 1.77
N PRO A 430 31.56 4.84 2.99
CA PRO A 430 32.03 5.92 3.85
C PRO A 430 33.05 6.83 3.17
N GLY A 431 32.73 8.13 3.10
CA GLY A 431 33.58 9.16 2.49
C GLY A 431 33.46 9.27 0.96
N ASP A 432 32.74 8.37 0.29
CA ASP A 432 32.49 8.50 -1.15
C ASP A 432 31.34 9.46 -1.41
N LYS A 433 31.67 10.61 -2.01
CA LYS A 433 30.67 11.63 -2.33
C LYS A 433 29.81 11.24 -3.54
N ARG A 434 30.12 10.19 -4.28
CA ARG A 434 29.38 9.78 -5.50
C ARG A 434 28.15 8.94 -5.19
N THR A 435 27.86 8.67 -3.92
CA THR A 435 26.69 7.89 -3.51
C THR A 435 25.40 8.40 -4.16
N ALA A 436 24.53 7.46 -4.57
CA ALA A 436 23.19 7.72 -5.08
C ALA A 436 22.17 8.03 -3.97
N LEU A 437 22.55 7.85 -2.70
CA LEU A 437 21.78 8.29 -1.54
C LEU A 437 21.92 9.81 -1.35
N PHE A 438 21.02 10.41 -0.56
CA PHE A 438 21.12 11.80 -0.14
C PHE A 438 21.16 12.80 -1.32
N ARG A 439 20.39 12.52 -2.37
CA ARG A 439 20.29 13.36 -3.58
C ARG A 439 18.86 13.39 -4.11
N ILE A 440 18.53 14.46 -4.83
CA ILE A 440 17.35 14.52 -5.71
C ILE A 440 17.85 14.44 -7.14
N ASP A 441 17.30 13.54 -7.97
CA ASP A 441 17.63 13.51 -9.39
C ASP A 441 16.79 14.53 -10.15
N VAL A 442 17.46 15.46 -10.84
CA VAL A 442 16.82 16.44 -11.72
C VAL A 442 16.90 15.95 -13.15
N ILE A 443 15.73 15.73 -13.76
CA ILE A 443 15.58 15.18 -15.11
C ILE A 443 15.11 16.28 -16.05
N GLU A 444 15.77 16.39 -17.20
CA GLU A 444 15.33 17.24 -18.31
C GLU A 444 14.66 16.36 -19.38
N ILE A 445 13.46 16.74 -19.81
CA ILE A 445 12.69 16.08 -20.87
C ILE A 445 12.47 17.07 -22.03
N PRO A 446 13.15 16.89 -23.18
CA PRO A 446 12.88 17.70 -24.37
C PRO A 446 11.56 17.28 -25.03
N VAL A 447 10.59 18.19 -25.12
CA VAL A 447 9.25 17.89 -25.69
C VAL A 447 9.34 17.45 -27.15
N SER A 448 10.24 18.04 -27.93
CA SER A 448 10.42 17.69 -29.35
C SER A 448 11.05 16.32 -29.57
N ASP A 449 11.80 15.81 -28.59
CA ASP A 449 12.48 14.52 -28.67
C ASP A 449 12.66 13.90 -27.27
N PRO A 450 11.59 13.32 -26.69
CA PRO A 450 11.63 12.76 -25.34
C PRO A 450 12.61 11.59 -25.18
N SER A 451 13.10 11.00 -26.28
CA SER A 451 14.10 9.94 -26.25
C SER A 451 15.46 10.42 -25.71
N LYS A 452 15.70 11.73 -25.72
CA LYS A 452 16.92 12.36 -25.19
C LYS A 452 16.83 12.75 -23.71
N SER A 453 15.75 12.39 -23.04
CA SER A 453 15.56 12.70 -21.63
C SER A 453 16.67 12.10 -20.78
N LYS A 454 17.15 12.84 -19.79
CA LYS A 454 18.30 12.43 -18.97
C LYS A 454 18.32 13.15 -17.64
N ILE A 455 19.01 12.56 -16.67
CA ILE A 455 19.42 13.23 -15.45
C ILE A 455 20.46 14.30 -15.85
N VAL A 456 20.21 15.54 -15.47
CA VAL A 456 21.09 16.69 -15.75
C VAL A 456 21.81 17.20 -14.50
N SER A 457 21.26 16.93 -13.33
CA SER A 457 21.82 17.31 -12.03
C SER A 457 21.32 16.35 -10.96
N SER A 458 22.12 16.11 -9.92
CA SER A 458 21.71 15.32 -8.74
C SER A 458 22.18 16.01 -7.45
N PRO A 459 21.61 17.18 -7.07
CA PRO A 459 22.05 17.98 -5.93
C PRO A 459 21.96 17.25 -4.59
N THR A 460 22.93 17.50 -3.71
CA THR A 460 23.04 16.92 -2.36
C THR A 460 22.27 17.76 -1.33
N VAL A 461 20.95 17.84 -1.47
CA VAL A 461 20.12 18.74 -0.66
C VAL A 461 20.02 18.36 0.84
N PHE A 462 20.43 17.13 1.18
CA PHE A 462 20.47 16.61 2.55
C PHE A 462 21.82 16.81 3.23
N ALA A 463 22.80 17.37 2.51
CA ALA A 463 24.11 17.59 3.08
C ALA A 463 24.05 18.58 4.26
N ASP A 464 24.90 18.35 5.26
CA ASP A 464 25.13 19.31 6.32
C ASP A 464 25.78 20.56 5.72
N GLN A 465 25.26 21.74 6.06
CA GLN A 465 25.68 22.99 5.43
C GLN A 465 27.07 23.45 5.91
N GLU A 466 27.51 23.04 7.11
CA GLU A 466 28.79 23.45 7.68
C GLU A 466 29.94 22.51 7.26
N THR A 467 29.70 21.20 7.35
CA THR A 467 30.69 20.15 7.14
C THR A 467 30.67 19.58 5.71
N GLY A 468 29.54 19.73 5.00
CA GLY A 468 29.33 19.12 3.68
C GLY A 468 29.19 17.60 3.71
N ALA A 469 28.94 17.01 4.88
CA ALA A 469 28.63 15.59 5.00
C ALA A 469 27.27 15.28 4.37
N LEU A 470 27.17 14.26 3.51
CA LEU A 470 25.97 14.03 2.68
C LEU A 470 24.73 13.60 3.48
N GLY A 471 24.90 12.73 4.47
CA GLY A 471 23.87 12.36 5.45
C GLY A 471 23.87 13.32 6.64
N GLY A 472 23.75 14.61 6.37
CA GLY A 472 23.86 15.68 7.38
C GLY A 472 22.59 15.94 8.18
N LEU A 473 21.52 15.21 7.90
CA LEU A 473 20.22 15.34 8.56
C LEU A 473 19.98 14.16 9.51
N TRP A 474 18.72 13.75 9.71
CA TRP A 474 18.39 12.71 10.67
C TRP A 474 19.01 11.35 10.28
N VAL A 475 19.69 10.72 11.24
CA VAL A 475 20.39 9.43 11.05
C VAL A 475 19.49 8.21 11.25
N GLY A 476 18.24 8.43 11.66
CA GLY A 476 17.29 7.39 12.03
C GLY A 476 17.35 7.03 13.52
N GLY A 477 16.26 6.46 14.02
CA GLY A 477 16.13 5.98 15.39
C GLY A 477 15.03 6.69 16.18
N ASP A 478 15.05 6.45 17.48
CA ASP A 478 14.08 6.94 18.45
C ASP A 478 14.32 8.42 18.82
N HIS A 479 13.24 9.20 18.96
CA HIS A 479 13.27 10.58 19.46
C HIS A 479 13.19 10.68 21.00
N GLY A 480 13.12 9.55 21.70
CA GLY A 480 13.06 9.42 23.15
C GLY A 480 11.84 8.61 23.63
N ASP A 481 11.74 8.41 24.94
CA ASP A 481 10.61 7.71 25.55
C ASP A 481 9.27 8.33 25.09
N ASP A 482 8.28 7.48 24.78
CA ASP A 482 6.95 7.83 24.27
C ASP A 482 6.91 8.49 22.87
N THR A 483 7.98 8.37 22.06
CA THR A 483 8.04 8.88 20.68
C THR A 483 8.06 7.76 19.63
N GLN A 484 7.90 8.10 18.35
CA GLN A 484 8.02 7.13 17.26
C GLN A 484 9.49 6.95 16.82
N GLU A 485 9.83 5.75 16.35
CA GLU A 485 11.11 5.52 15.66
C GLU A 485 11.03 6.03 14.21
N THR A 486 11.79 7.08 13.93
CA THR A 486 11.79 7.74 12.61
C THR A 486 12.89 7.18 11.71
N LYS A 487 12.60 6.99 10.42
CA LYS A 487 13.61 6.53 9.44
C LYS A 487 14.71 7.55 9.16
N ARG A 488 15.88 7.05 8.75
CA ARG A 488 17.01 7.87 8.27
C ARG A 488 16.58 8.74 7.08
N THR A 489 17.11 9.96 7.01
CA THR A 489 16.85 10.89 5.90
C THR A 489 17.87 10.71 4.78
N ASP A 490 17.61 9.74 3.90
CA ASP A 490 18.44 9.43 2.73
C ASP A 490 17.74 9.59 1.36
N GLN A 491 16.47 9.96 1.36
CA GLN A 491 15.67 10.33 0.18
C GLN A 491 14.47 11.19 0.56
N CYS A 492 13.91 11.88 -0.44
CA CYS A 492 12.52 12.30 -0.37
C CYS A 492 11.59 11.16 -0.81
N HIS A 493 10.55 10.89 -0.03
CA HIS A 493 9.46 10.03 -0.46
C HIS A 493 8.62 10.77 -1.49
N ASP A 494 8.19 11.98 -1.14
CA ASP A 494 7.42 12.86 -1.99
C ASP A 494 7.99 14.28 -1.98
N ILE A 495 7.82 14.98 -3.10
CA ILE A 495 8.16 16.39 -3.26
C ILE A 495 7.00 17.07 -3.96
N THR A 496 6.40 18.05 -3.30
CA THR A 496 5.38 18.91 -3.89
C THR A 496 6.00 20.24 -4.27
N VAL A 497 5.71 20.72 -5.47
CA VAL A 497 6.20 22.01 -5.97
C VAL A 497 5.11 23.08 -5.89
N PHE A 498 5.51 24.31 -5.63
CA PHE A 498 4.64 25.49 -5.73
C PHE A 498 5.30 26.54 -6.64
N PRO A 499 5.20 26.35 -7.98
CA PRO A 499 6.02 27.09 -8.95
C PRO A 499 5.83 28.61 -8.88
N SER A 500 4.62 29.11 -8.61
CA SER A 500 4.34 30.56 -8.55
C SER A 500 5.07 31.28 -7.41
N ALA A 501 5.49 30.56 -6.37
CA ALA A 501 6.30 31.12 -5.28
C ALA A 501 7.77 30.64 -5.35
N ASN A 502 8.16 29.88 -6.38
CA ASN A 502 9.48 29.28 -6.53
C ASN A 502 9.93 28.47 -5.30
N ILE A 503 9.00 27.76 -4.65
CA ILE A 503 9.30 26.87 -3.51
C ILE A 503 8.83 25.45 -3.77
N ALA A 504 9.42 24.49 -3.08
CA ALA A 504 8.95 23.11 -3.01
C ALA A 504 9.06 22.60 -1.57
N ALA A 505 8.24 21.64 -1.20
CA ALA A 505 8.31 20.96 0.09
C ALA A 505 8.52 19.47 -0.15
N GLY A 506 9.53 18.88 0.50
CA GLY A 506 9.79 17.45 0.45
C GLY A 506 9.51 16.79 1.78
N ALA A 507 8.78 15.67 1.75
CA ALA A 507 8.66 14.75 2.86
C ALA A 507 9.70 13.65 2.67
N CYS A 508 10.73 13.66 3.51
CA CYS A 508 12.00 13.00 3.20
C CYS A 508 12.42 11.97 4.22
N SER A 509 11.55 10.99 4.42
CA SER A 509 11.72 9.84 5.31
C SER A 509 11.83 10.24 6.78
N GLY A 510 12.88 10.96 7.18
CA GLY A 510 13.07 11.46 8.54
C GLY A 510 12.91 12.96 8.74
N ASN A 511 12.70 13.73 7.67
CA ASN A 511 12.55 15.17 7.76
C ASN A 511 11.50 15.74 6.80
N GLY A 512 10.85 16.81 7.22
CA GLY A 512 10.19 17.76 6.33
C GLY A 512 11.19 18.82 5.88
N ILE A 513 11.28 19.09 4.58
CA ILE A 513 12.27 20.00 4.02
C ILE A 513 11.58 21.04 3.13
N LEU A 514 11.93 22.31 3.30
CA LEU A 514 11.54 23.39 2.41
C LEU A 514 12.68 23.72 1.44
N PHE A 515 12.38 23.82 0.15
CA PHE A 515 13.33 24.10 -0.92
C PHE A 515 13.02 25.41 -1.64
N ASP A 516 14.07 26.13 -2.02
CA ASP A 516 14.06 27.15 -3.07
C ASP A 516 14.29 26.47 -4.41
N ILE A 517 13.36 26.68 -5.34
CA ILE A 517 13.39 26.14 -6.70
C ILE A 517 13.40 27.26 -7.76
N SER A 518 13.84 28.48 -7.38
CA SER A 518 14.01 29.60 -8.31
C SER A 518 14.98 29.25 -9.46
N ASP A 519 15.93 28.35 -9.21
CA ASP A 519 16.66 27.61 -10.24
C ASP A 519 16.24 26.14 -10.21
N PRO A 520 15.34 25.69 -11.11
CA PRO A 520 14.85 24.32 -11.16
C PRO A 520 15.95 23.27 -11.40
N TYR A 521 17.15 23.66 -11.87
CA TYR A 521 18.25 22.71 -12.07
C TYR A 521 19.10 22.51 -10.81
N ASN A 522 18.98 23.41 -9.84
CA ASN A 522 19.80 23.45 -8.63
C ASN A 522 18.97 23.85 -7.41
N PRO A 523 17.99 23.02 -6.98
CA PRO A 523 17.22 23.26 -5.78
C PRO A 523 18.12 23.42 -4.54
N LYS A 524 17.74 24.33 -3.66
CA LYS A 524 18.48 24.62 -2.41
C LYS A 524 17.58 24.44 -1.21
N ARG A 525 18.09 23.81 -0.15
CA ARG A 525 17.40 23.71 1.13
C ARG A 525 17.30 25.10 1.79
N LEU A 526 16.07 25.56 2.01
CA LEU A 526 15.74 26.77 2.77
C LEU A 526 15.66 26.46 4.26
N ASP A 527 14.92 25.43 4.62
CA ASP A 527 14.71 25.04 6.02
C ASP A 527 14.44 23.53 6.14
N VAL A 528 14.53 23.01 7.36
CA VAL A 528 14.33 21.59 7.67
C VAL A 528 13.76 21.41 9.07
N VAL A 529 12.82 20.48 9.22
CA VAL A 529 12.18 20.14 10.49
C VAL A 529 12.17 18.64 10.73
N THR A 530 12.05 18.27 12.01
CA THR A 530 11.78 16.91 12.50
C THR A 530 10.54 16.95 13.38
N ASP A 531 9.92 15.80 13.60
CA ASP A 531 8.72 15.64 14.40
C ASP A 531 8.85 14.31 15.12
N ILE A 532 8.63 14.32 16.43
CA ILE A 532 8.79 13.15 17.30
C ILE A 532 7.62 12.18 17.17
N GLY A 533 6.48 12.66 16.66
CA GLY A 533 5.28 11.88 16.43
C GLY A 533 5.21 11.26 15.04
N PHE A 534 6.27 11.30 14.23
CA PHE A 534 6.28 10.75 12.89
C PHE A 534 7.12 9.46 12.84
N ALA A 535 6.65 8.41 12.19
CA ALA A 535 7.48 7.25 11.85
C ALA A 535 8.17 7.45 10.49
N TYR A 536 7.45 8.05 9.54
CA TYR A 536 7.94 8.26 8.19
C TYR A 536 7.30 9.49 7.56
N TRP A 537 8.13 10.47 7.19
CA TRP A 537 7.70 11.66 6.46
C TRP A 537 7.34 11.28 5.03
N HIS A 538 6.05 11.18 4.76
CA HIS A 538 5.51 10.57 3.56
C HIS A 538 5.07 11.58 2.50
N SER A 539 4.23 12.56 2.86
CA SER A 539 3.77 13.56 1.89
C SER A 539 3.91 14.98 2.42
N ALA A 540 3.95 15.93 1.47
CA ALA A 540 3.98 17.36 1.74
C ALA A 540 2.96 18.05 0.83
N THR A 541 2.06 18.87 1.36
CA THR A 541 1.05 19.57 0.57
C THR A 541 0.96 21.03 0.97
N PHE A 542 0.97 21.94 0.00
CA PHE A 542 0.78 23.36 0.26
C PHE A 542 -0.70 23.72 0.35
N ASN A 543 -1.02 24.75 1.13
CA ASN A 543 -2.29 25.44 0.93
C ASN A 543 -2.28 26.23 -0.39
N ASN A 544 -3.47 26.65 -0.85
CA ASN A 544 -3.61 27.35 -2.13
C ASN A 544 -2.86 28.69 -2.22
N ASP A 545 -2.48 29.29 -1.08
CA ASP A 545 -1.71 30.53 -1.04
C ASP A 545 -0.19 30.29 -0.99
N GLY A 546 0.27 29.04 -0.85
CA GLY A 546 1.69 28.70 -0.70
C GLY A 546 2.34 29.24 0.58
N THR A 547 1.53 29.52 1.62
CA THR A 547 1.96 30.10 2.90
C THR A 547 2.00 29.08 4.04
N LYS A 548 1.53 27.86 3.79
CA LYS A 548 1.51 26.76 4.75
C LYS A 548 1.88 25.45 4.06
N VAL A 549 2.49 24.54 4.81
CA VAL A 549 2.74 23.17 4.39
C VAL A 549 2.11 22.23 5.41
N ILE A 550 1.41 21.22 4.91
CA ILE A 550 0.94 20.08 5.69
C ILE A 550 1.87 18.92 5.34
N PHE A 551 2.48 18.31 6.36
CA PHE A 551 3.21 17.07 6.22
C PHE A 551 2.41 15.93 6.86
N THR A 552 2.44 14.76 6.23
CA THR A 552 1.71 13.58 6.71
C THR A 552 2.66 12.44 7.04
N ASP A 553 2.41 11.78 8.16
CA ASP A 553 3.10 10.58 8.62
C ASP A 553 2.50 9.32 7.96
N GLU A 554 3.34 8.37 7.55
CA GLU A 554 2.91 7.06 7.06
C GLU A 554 3.06 5.99 8.14
N TRP A 555 2.42 6.24 9.27
CA TRP A 555 2.37 5.28 10.33
C TRP A 555 1.60 4.02 9.87
N GLY A 556 2.24 2.85 10.00
CA GLY A 556 1.69 1.59 9.51
C GLY A 556 1.93 1.29 8.02
N GLY A 557 2.66 2.16 7.29
CA GLY A 557 3.11 1.88 5.91
C GLY A 557 1.98 1.81 4.89
N GLY A 558 0.89 2.58 5.11
CA GLY A 558 -0.26 2.70 4.18
C GLY A 558 -1.16 1.46 4.06
N GLY A 559 -0.72 0.29 4.54
CA GLY A 559 -1.44 -0.98 4.40
C GLY A 559 -2.07 -1.53 5.68
N ARG A 560 -1.79 -0.93 6.84
CA ARG A 560 -2.29 -1.41 8.15
C ARG A 560 -3.34 -0.44 8.72
N PRO A 561 -4.43 -0.92 9.34
CA PRO A 561 -5.39 -0.05 10.01
C PRO A 561 -4.74 0.60 11.25
N ARG A 562 -4.76 1.93 11.32
CA ARG A 562 -4.13 2.75 12.40
C ARG A 562 -5.05 3.82 13.01
N CYS A 563 -6.35 3.75 12.73
CA CYS A 563 -7.39 4.59 13.36
C CYS A 563 -8.04 3.84 14.53
N ARG A 564 -7.25 3.20 15.40
CA ARG A 564 -7.77 2.33 16.46
C ARG A 564 -7.92 3.09 17.77
N ALA A 565 -8.84 2.65 18.63
CA ALA A 565 -9.25 3.40 19.83
C ALA A 565 -8.12 3.65 20.85
N TRP A 566 -7.08 2.82 20.84
CA TRP A 566 -5.93 2.91 21.75
C TRP A 566 -4.68 3.52 21.10
N ASP A 567 -4.73 3.83 19.80
CA ASP A 567 -3.62 4.46 19.10
C ASP A 567 -3.51 5.94 19.54
N PRO A 568 -2.31 6.45 19.88
CA PRO A 568 -2.13 7.87 20.23
C PRO A 568 -2.65 8.82 19.13
N LEU A 569 -3.18 9.99 19.54
CA LEU A 569 -3.77 10.95 18.61
C LEU A 569 -2.72 11.79 17.84
N ASP A 570 -1.48 11.75 18.30
CA ASP A 570 -0.32 12.39 17.70
C ASP A 570 0.45 11.48 16.73
N TRP A 571 0.20 10.16 16.75
CA TRP A 571 0.82 9.20 15.82
C TRP A 571 0.02 9.09 14.52
N GLY A 572 0.65 9.11 13.35
CA GLY A 572 -0.08 9.13 12.08
C GLY A 572 -0.92 10.39 11.86
N ALA A 573 -0.54 11.50 12.51
CA ALA A 573 -1.20 12.79 12.39
C ALA A 573 -0.60 13.63 11.26
N ASP A 574 -1.38 14.58 10.74
CA ASP A 574 -0.89 15.62 9.86
C ASP A 574 -0.25 16.74 10.70
N ALA A 575 0.99 17.10 10.40
CA ALA A 575 1.67 18.23 11.01
C ALA A 575 1.55 19.48 10.13
N ILE A 576 1.03 20.58 10.70
CA ILE A 576 0.77 21.82 9.99
C ILE A 576 1.85 22.86 10.34
N TYR A 577 2.49 23.41 9.31
CA TYR A 577 3.51 24.43 9.42
C TYR A 577 3.13 25.68 8.64
N ASP A 578 3.40 26.85 9.22
CA ASP A 578 3.41 28.11 8.50
C ASP A 578 4.78 28.33 7.84
N ILE A 579 4.79 29.01 6.69
CA ILE A 579 6.01 29.48 6.05
C ILE A 579 6.18 30.97 6.37
N VAL A 580 7.11 31.28 7.27
CA VAL A 580 7.41 32.66 7.71
C VAL A 580 8.89 32.92 7.44
N ASP A 581 9.19 33.94 6.64
CA ASP A 581 10.57 34.31 6.27
C ASP A 581 11.41 33.11 5.77
N ASN A 582 10.81 32.29 4.90
CA ASN A 582 11.38 31.05 4.35
C ASN A 582 11.71 29.97 5.39
N LYS A 583 11.04 29.98 6.55
CA LYS A 583 11.17 28.97 7.61
C LYS A 583 9.85 28.30 7.91
N LEU A 584 9.93 27.04 8.33
CA LEU A 584 8.80 26.22 8.75
C LEU A 584 8.53 26.45 10.25
N GLU A 585 7.42 27.10 10.57
CA GLU A 585 6.96 27.28 11.95
C GLU A 585 5.83 26.31 12.28
N PHE A 586 6.08 25.35 13.17
CA PHE A 586 5.07 24.40 13.62
C PHE A 586 3.87 25.13 14.25
N ARG A 587 2.66 24.68 13.91
CA ARG A 587 1.40 25.21 14.46
C ARG A 587 0.62 24.18 15.26
N SER A 588 0.35 23.02 14.65
CA SER A 588 -0.49 22.00 15.27
C SER A 588 -0.40 20.67 14.53
N HIS A 589 -0.73 19.59 15.23
CA HIS A 589 -1.13 18.33 14.61
C HIS A 589 -2.64 18.29 14.39
N TYR A 590 -3.05 17.59 13.34
CA TYR A 590 -4.43 17.21 13.12
C TYR A 590 -4.51 15.71 12.83
N LYS A 591 -5.38 15.01 13.56
CA LYS A 591 -5.73 13.61 13.29
C LYS A 591 -7.22 13.45 13.47
N MET A 592 -7.82 12.61 12.65
CA MET A 592 -9.22 12.22 12.89
C MET A 592 -9.34 11.44 14.21
N PRO A 593 -10.37 11.70 15.04
CA PRO A 593 -10.62 10.90 16.24
C PRO A 593 -10.89 9.44 15.88
N ALA A 594 -10.36 8.53 16.70
CA ALA A 594 -10.63 7.09 16.67
C ALA A 594 -11.74 6.73 17.69
N PRO A 595 -12.38 5.54 17.59
CA PRO A 595 -12.29 4.55 16.52
C PRO A 595 -13.27 4.80 15.37
N GLN A 596 -12.83 4.50 14.16
CA GLN A 596 -13.70 4.22 13.01
C GLN A 596 -13.86 2.71 12.88
#